data_AF-A0A940MUI3-F1
#
_entry.id   AF-A0A940MUI3-F1
#
_cell.length_a   1.000
_cell.length_b   1.000
_cell.length_c   1.000
_cell.angle_alpha   90.00
_cell.angle_beta   90.00
_cell.angle_gamma   90.00
#
_symmetry.space_group_name_H-M   'P 1'
#
loop_
_entity.id
_entity.type
_entity.pdbx_description
1 polymer ?
#
loop_
_entity_poly.entity_id
_entity_poly.type
_entity_poly.pdbx_seq_one_letter_code
_entity_poly.pdbx_strand_id
1 'polypeptide(L)'
;MAAETALIVGAGFAGAVYARTLAEAGWTVRVIDRRTHIAGNAYDEVDGNGVRVHRYGPHLFHTNNDAVVEWIQQFGEFVPYQHRVRALLPDGRLVPLPVNADTVEAVLHRPLPDEAAMQAALAEVALPIANPQNAAEHLNSKIGKELTDLFFRPYTKKMWGLDLEEMDASVVKRIPLRTDREDRYFPGDRHQIMPRDGYTAIFRSIFDHPNIRVETGVSYEKGMEDSYTHCFNSMAIDEYFDRSLGELPYRSIRFHARTVEGELPADMNWTVTNYTDTGPLTRETHWDLLPHHRVEATGRRTVTVEEPCDYRDNNEERYYPVKTSDGRYQEKYKEYAALAAGLERMSFIGRCGTYQYLDMDQVINQSLMGARRFLAERGG
;
A
#
# COMPACT_ATOMS: atom_id res chain seq x y z
N MET A 1 -29.07 28.39 9.18
CA MET A 1 -29.06 27.43 8.06
C MET A 1 -28.95 26.04 8.68
N ALA A 2 -29.60 25.02 8.12
CA ALA A 2 -29.40 23.65 8.60
C ALA A 2 -27.91 23.30 8.44
N ALA A 3 -27.32 22.68 9.46
CA ALA A 3 -25.92 22.26 9.38
C ALA A 3 -25.77 21.25 8.23
N GLU A 4 -24.78 21.44 7.36
CA GLU A 4 -24.49 20.49 6.29
C GLU A 4 -23.99 19.17 6.91
N THR A 5 -24.44 18.05 6.34
CA THR A 5 -24.17 16.71 6.88
C THR A 5 -23.47 15.84 5.84
N ALA A 6 -22.47 15.07 6.27
CA ALA A 6 -21.76 14.14 5.40
C ALA A 6 -21.81 12.72 5.93
N LEU A 7 -22.05 11.77 5.02
CA LEU A 7 -21.81 10.35 5.25
C LEU A 7 -20.45 9.98 4.64
N ILE A 8 -19.59 9.33 5.41
CA ILE A 8 -18.32 8.79 4.95
C ILE A 8 -18.39 7.27 5.07
N VAL A 9 -18.24 6.56 3.96
CA VAL A 9 -18.20 5.09 3.94
C VAL A 9 -16.74 4.64 3.88
N GLY A 10 -16.28 4.01 4.96
CA GLY A 10 -14.93 3.52 5.20
C GLY A 10 -14.11 4.45 6.09
N ALA A 11 -13.49 3.90 7.14
CA ALA A 11 -12.69 4.59 8.14
C ALA A 11 -11.17 4.45 7.88
N GLY A 12 -10.75 4.21 6.63
CA GLY A 12 -9.36 4.30 6.19
C GLY A 12 -8.92 5.74 5.91
N PHE A 13 -7.68 5.95 5.45
CA PHE A 13 -7.11 7.29 5.25
C PHE A 13 -8.00 8.23 4.44
N ALA A 14 -8.58 7.76 3.34
CA ALA A 14 -9.45 8.59 2.51
C ALA A 14 -10.63 9.14 3.32
N GLY A 15 -11.38 8.25 3.99
CA GLY A 15 -12.51 8.66 4.82
C GLY A 15 -12.09 9.52 6.01
N ALA A 16 -10.97 9.20 6.67
CA ALA A 16 -10.48 9.96 7.82
C ALA A 16 -10.08 11.39 7.46
N VAL A 17 -9.39 11.57 6.32
CA VAL A 17 -9.02 12.90 5.81
C VAL A 17 -10.27 13.72 5.46
N TYR A 18 -11.21 13.15 4.69
CA TYR A 18 -12.45 13.82 4.35
C TYR A 18 -13.25 14.19 5.61
N ALA A 19 -13.38 13.27 6.57
CA ALA A 19 -14.11 13.51 7.81
C ALA A 19 -13.51 14.67 8.60
N ARG A 20 -12.19 14.67 8.80
CA ARG A 20 -11.48 15.74 9.51
C ARG A 20 -11.62 17.08 8.80
N THR A 21 -11.34 17.14 7.49
CA THR A 21 -11.40 18.39 6.72
C THR A 21 -12.82 18.99 6.67
N LEU A 22 -13.86 18.16 6.49
CA LEU A 22 -15.25 18.63 6.50
C LEU A 22 -15.68 19.11 7.89
N ALA A 23 -15.30 18.37 8.93
CA ALA A 23 -15.67 18.70 10.30
C ALA A 23 -15.04 20.03 10.77
N GLU A 24 -13.79 20.31 10.39
CA GLU A 24 -13.12 21.59 10.59
C GLU A 24 -13.80 22.75 9.85
N ALA A 25 -14.45 22.46 8.72
CA ALA A 25 -15.29 23.41 7.98
C ALA A 25 -16.72 23.53 8.54
N GLY A 26 -17.03 22.89 9.68
CA GLY A 26 -18.31 23.00 10.38
C GLY A 26 -19.38 21.98 9.96
N TRP A 27 -19.05 21.00 9.11
CA TRP A 27 -19.97 19.93 8.75
C TRP A 27 -20.15 18.94 9.89
N THR A 28 -21.36 18.38 10.02
CA THR A 28 -21.59 17.20 10.87
C THR A 28 -21.33 15.93 10.06
N VAL A 29 -20.39 15.10 10.52
CA VAL A 29 -19.89 13.96 9.76
C VAL A 29 -20.18 12.65 10.49
N ARG A 30 -20.82 11.72 9.80
CA ARG A 30 -20.92 10.33 10.21
C ARG A 30 -19.97 9.48 9.38
N VAL A 31 -19.09 8.73 10.03
CA VAL A 31 -18.18 7.76 9.42
C VAL A 31 -18.66 6.36 9.78
N ILE A 32 -18.88 5.51 8.78
CA ILE A 32 -19.20 4.09 8.98
C ILE A 32 -18.08 3.21 8.42
N ASP A 33 -17.81 2.08 9.04
CA ASP A 33 -16.94 1.05 8.49
C ASP A 33 -17.53 -0.34 8.75
N ARG A 34 -17.49 -1.23 7.75
CA ARG A 34 -17.95 -2.61 7.88
C ARG A 34 -17.06 -3.42 8.81
N ARG A 35 -15.78 -3.07 8.92
CA ARG A 35 -14.84 -3.70 9.86
C ARG A 35 -15.15 -3.24 11.27
N THR A 36 -14.77 -4.06 12.25
CA THR A 36 -14.95 -3.78 13.69
C THR A 36 -13.91 -2.82 14.27
N HIS A 37 -13.12 -2.15 13.41
CA HIS A 37 -12.08 -1.21 13.79
C HIS A 37 -11.93 -0.11 12.74
N ILE A 38 -11.25 0.97 13.12
CA ILE A 38 -10.89 2.09 12.25
C ILE A 38 -9.57 1.81 11.48
N ALA A 39 -9.07 2.81 10.75
CA ALA A 39 -7.78 2.82 10.06
C ALA A 39 -7.68 1.98 8.77
N GLY A 40 -8.74 1.27 8.39
CA GLY A 40 -8.74 0.45 7.18
C GLY A 40 -7.56 -0.54 7.18
N ASN A 41 -6.77 -0.57 6.10
CA ASN A 41 -5.60 -1.46 6.00
C ASN A 41 -4.43 -1.01 6.87
N ALA A 42 -4.35 0.27 7.25
CA ALA A 42 -3.31 0.77 8.14
C ALA A 42 -3.55 0.40 9.61
N TYR A 43 -4.62 -0.34 9.92
CA TYR A 43 -4.92 -0.79 11.28
C TYR A 43 -3.79 -1.63 11.86
N ASP A 44 -3.41 -1.27 13.08
CA ASP A 44 -2.42 -1.97 13.88
C ASP A 44 -2.96 -2.29 15.28
N GLU A 45 -2.40 -3.35 15.86
CA GLU A 45 -2.77 -3.82 17.20
C GLU A 45 -1.53 -4.37 17.90
N VAL A 46 -1.56 -4.39 19.23
CA VAL A 46 -0.54 -5.07 20.03
C VAL A 46 -1.02 -6.49 20.27
N ASP A 47 -0.23 -7.47 19.84
CA ASP A 47 -0.57 -8.88 20.00
C ASP A 47 -0.23 -9.42 21.40
N GLY A 48 -0.52 -10.71 21.62
CA GLY A 48 -0.22 -11.38 22.89
C GLY A 48 1.27 -11.58 23.21
N ASN A 49 2.17 -11.20 22.29
CA ASN A 49 3.61 -11.15 22.51
C ASN A 49 4.09 -9.74 22.90
N GLY A 50 3.19 -8.76 23.02
CA GLY A 50 3.57 -7.38 23.31
C GLY A 50 4.16 -6.67 22.10
N VAL A 51 3.93 -7.18 20.89
CA VAL A 51 4.46 -6.62 19.65
C VAL A 51 3.33 -5.97 18.87
N ARG A 52 3.54 -4.73 18.43
CA ARG A 52 2.64 -4.04 17.50
C ARG A 52 2.78 -4.66 16.12
N VAL A 53 1.68 -5.18 15.60
CA VAL A 53 1.57 -5.78 14.28
C VAL A 53 0.56 -5.00 13.47
N HIS A 54 0.83 -4.86 12.17
CA HIS A 54 -0.18 -4.35 11.26
C HIS A 54 -0.98 -5.53 10.74
N ARG A 55 -2.29 -5.54 11.00
CA ARG A 55 -3.15 -6.69 10.68
C ARG A 55 -3.16 -7.01 9.19
N TYR A 56 -2.96 -5.99 8.35
CA TYR A 56 -3.06 -6.09 6.90
C TYR A 56 -1.72 -5.85 6.18
N GLY A 57 -0.62 -6.31 6.79
CA GLY A 57 0.73 -6.21 6.23
C GLY A 57 1.45 -4.90 6.56
N PRO A 58 2.77 -4.82 6.32
CA PRO A 58 3.58 -3.68 6.72
C PRO A 58 3.15 -2.43 5.97
N HIS A 59 2.87 -1.37 6.72
CA HIS A 59 2.48 -0.06 6.23
C HIS A 59 3.58 0.91 6.64
N LEU A 60 4.34 1.36 5.67
CA LEU A 60 5.54 2.18 5.90
C LEU A 60 5.25 3.55 5.32
N PHE A 61 5.26 4.59 6.15
CA PHE A 61 4.96 5.93 5.68
C PHE A 61 6.23 6.58 5.11
N HIS A 62 6.16 6.94 3.83
CA HIS A 62 7.22 7.61 3.11
C HIS A 62 6.61 8.65 2.16
N THR A 63 7.25 9.80 2.00
CA THR A 63 6.82 10.82 1.03
C THR A 63 7.88 11.89 0.80
N ASN A 64 7.72 12.61 -0.31
CA ASN A 64 8.40 13.87 -0.61
C ASN A 64 7.49 15.11 -0.44
N ASN A 65 6.23 14.91 -0.03
CA ASN A 65 5.22 15.96 0.09
C ASN A 65 5.18 16.52 1.52
N ASP A 66 5.79 17.68 1.73
CA ASP A 66 5.88 18.31 3.05
C ASP A 66 4.48 18.63 3.62
N ALA A 67 3.52 19.04 2.78
CA ALA A 67 2.16 19.36 3.23
C ALA A 67 1.41 18.12 3.78
N VAL A 68 1.71 16.92 3.28
CA VAL A 68 1.14 15.67 3.79
C VAL A 68 1.75 15.33 5.15
N VAL A 69 3.06 15.55 5.31
CA VAL A 69 3.76 15.33 6.59
C VAL A 69 3.25 16.31 7.66
N GLU A 70 3.17 17.59 7.32
CA GLU A 70 2.61 18.64 8.18
C GLU A 70 1.17 18.33 8.60
N TRP A 71 0.36 17.76 7.70
CA TRP A 71 -1.00 17.37 8.04
C TRP A 71 -1.05 16.19 9.00
N ILE A 72 -0.35 15.08 8.69
CA ILE A 72 -0.47 13.85 9.49
C ILE A 72 0.16 13.98 10.88
N GLN A 73 1.21 14.77 11.03
CA GLN A 73 1.90 14.99 12.32
C GLN A 73 1.08 15.80 13.32
N GLN A 74 -0.02 16.44 12.91
CA GLN A 74 -0.96 17.07 13.86
C GLN A 74 -1.68 16.05 14.74
N PHE A 75 -1.69 14.78 14.32
CA PHE A 75 -2.48 13.71 14.95
C PHE A 75 -1.62 12.70 15.74
N GLY A 76 -0.33 12.97 15.90
CA GLY A 76 0.55 12.17 16.75
C GLY A 76 2.02 12.30 16.40
N GLU A 77 2.88 11.71 17.24
CA GLU A 77 4.32 11.75 17.04
C GLU A 77 4.79 10.70 16.04
N PHE A 78 5.76 11.08 15.21
CA PHE A 78 6.40 10.20 14.24
C PHE A 78 7.90 10.12 14.49
N VAL A 79 8.47 8.93 14.32
CA VAL A 79 9.89 8.63 14.48
C VAL A 79 10.54 8.31 13.14
N PRO A 80 11.81 8.67 12.90
CA PRO A 80 12.52 8.30 11.67
C PRO A 80 12.66 6.79 11.51
N TYR A 81 12.44 6.30 10.29
CA TYR A 81 12.65 4.89 9.95
C TYR A 81 12.96 4.74 8.46
N GLN A 82 14.13 4.21 8.13
CA GLN A 82 14.52 3.94 6.74
C GLN A 82 14.40 2.45 6.47
N HIS A 83 13.44 2.08 5.63
CA HIS A 83 13.11 0.69 5.37
C HIS A 83 14.19 0.00 4.52
N ARG A 84 14.50 -1.25 4.86
CA ARG A 84 15.43 -2.13 4.12
C ARG A 84 14.80 -3.50 3.95
N VAL A 85 15.00 -4.07 2.77
CA VAL A 85 14.50 -5.40 2.37
C VAL A 85 15.67 -6.24 1.90
N ARG A 86 15.60 -7.55 2.17
CA ARG A 86 16.48 -8.55 1.55
C ARG A 86 15.67 -9.53 0.71
N ALA A 87 16.25 -10.01 -0.38
CA ALA A 87 15.72 -11.13 -1.15
C ALA A 87 16.50 -12.41 -0.79
N LEU A 88 15.79 -13.48 -0.46
CA LEU A 88 16.36 -14.80 -0.21
C LEU A 88 16.56 -15.53 -1.54
N LEU A 89 17.81 -15.85 -1.86
CA LEU A 89 18.20 -16.59 -3.06
C LEU A 89 18.02 -18.12 -2.89
N PRO A 90 17.95 -18.90 -3.98
CA PRO A 90 17.83 -20.36 -3.91
C PRO A 90 18.98 -21.07 -3.17
N ASP A 91 20.16 -20.45 -3.13
CA ASP A 91 21.34 -20.96 -2.41
C ASP A 91 21.41 -20.53 -0.94
N GLY A 92 20.37 -19.85 -0.44
CA GLY A 92 20.25 -19.40 0.95
C GLY A 92 20.89 -18.03 1.23
N ARG A 93 21.57 -17.39 0.27
CA ARG A 93 22.09 -16.04 0.46
C ARG A 93 20.98 -15.00 0.52
N LEU A 94 21.19 -13.95 1.31
CA LEU A 94 20.35 -12.76 1.38
C LEU A 94 21.03 -11.61 0.66
N VAL A 95 20.35 -11.00 -0.31
CA VAL A 95 20.87 -9.87 -1.08
C VAL A 95 19.95 -8.65 -0.95
N PRO A 96 20.45 -7.41 -1.12
CA PRO A 96 19.61 -6.23 -1.05
C PRO A 96 18.45 -6.23 -2.05
N LEU A 97 17.33 -5.62 -1.64
CA LEU A 97 16.26 -5.22 -2.55
C LEU A 97 15.86 -3.78 -2.19
N PRO A 98 15.75 -2.85 -3.15
CA PRO A 98 15.77 -2.99 -4.61
C PRO A 98 17.11 -3.48 -5.19
N VAL A 99 17.08 -4.05 -6.40
CA VAL A 99 18.29 -4.57 -7.07
C VAL A 99 19.31 -3.44 -7.21
N ASN A 100 20.49 -3.65 -6.63
CA ASN A 100 21.60 -2.71 -6.59
C ASN A 100 22.92 -3.43 -6.98
N ALA A 101 24.06 -2.74 -6.92
CA ALA A 101 25.35 -3.32 -7.30
C ALA A 101 25.75 -4.55 -6.45
N ASP A 102 25.47 -4.56 -5.13
CA ASP A 102 25.74 -5.74 -4.28
C ASP A 102 24.92 -6.96 -4.74
N THR A 103 23.68 -6.70 -5.15
CA THR A 103 22.75 -7.73 -5.63
C THR A 103 23.25 -8.36 -6.93
N VAL A 104 23.67 -7.51 -7.88
CA VAL A 104 24.15 -7.98 -9.18
C VAL A 104 25.51 -8.66 -9.05
N GLU A 105 26.41 -8.16 -8.22
CA GLU A 105 27.69 -8.81 -7.90
C GLU A 105 27.48 -10.21 -7.31
N ALA A 106 26.50 -10.36 -6.41
CA ALA A 106 26.17 -11.65 -5.80
C ALA A 106 25.61 -12.67 -6.82
N VAL A 107 24.79 -12.21 -7.77
CA VAL A 107 24.16 -13.11 -8.76
C VAL A 107 25.08 -13.41 -9.94
N LEU A 108 25.76 -12.40 -10.50
CA LEU A 108 26.66 -12.58 -11.64
C LEU A 108 28.04 -13.10 -11.23
N HIS A 109 28.31 -13.22 -9.92
CA HIS A 109 29.61 -13.63 -9.36
C HIS A 109 30.79 -12.82 -9.92
N ARG A 110 30.55 -11.53 -10.19
CA ARG A 110 31.49 -10.59 -10.82
C ARG A 110 31.67 -9.36 -9.92
N PRO A 111 32.89 -8.99 -9.52
CA PRO A 111 33.14 -7.76 -8.78
C PRO A 111 32.69 -6.52 -9.56
N LEU A 112 31.94 -5.63 -8.90
CA LEU A 112 31.45 -4.36 -9.43
C LEU A 112 31.96 -3.20 -8.56
N PRO A 113 33.24 -2.79 -8.72
CA PRO A 113 33.89 -1.85 -7.80
C PRO A 113 33.29 -0.43 -7.85
N ASP A 114 32.68 -0.06 -8.96
CA ASP A 114 32.08 1.26 -9.17
C ASP A 114 30.83 1.19 -10.06
N GLU A 115 30.16 2.33 -10.20
CA GLU A 115 28.92 2.45 -10.97
C GLU A 115 29.15 2.17 -12.47
N ALA A 116 30.32 2.49 -13.01
CA ALA A 116 30.64 2.25 -14.43
C ALA A 116 30.73 0.74 -14.72
N ALA A 117 31.36 -0.03 -13.83
CA ALA A 117 31.42 -1.48 -13.91
C ALA A 117 30.02 -2.11 -13.81
N MET A 118 29.17 -1.60 -12.92
CA MET A 118 27.77 -2.02 -12.79
C MET A 118 26.95 -1.73 -14.06
N GLN A 119 27.06 -0.52 -14.61
CA GLN A 119 26.39 -0.15 -15.86
C GLN A 119 26.84 -1.01 -17.04
N ALA A 120 28.14 -1.30 -17.15
CA ALA A 120 28.67 -2.19 -18.18
C ALA A 120 28.12 -3.63 -18.03
N ALA A 121 28.11 -4.17 -16.81
CA ALA A 121 27.55 -5.50 -16.55
C ALA A 121 26.05 -5.58 -16.90
N LEU A 122 25.26 -4.57 -16.54
CA LEU A 122 23.85 -4.50 -16.92
C LEU A 122 23.66 -4.39 -18.43
N ALA A 123 24.48 -3.59 -19.12
CA ALA A 123 24.41 -3.44 -20.58
C ALA A 123 24.76 -4.74 -21.32
N GLU A 124 25.65 -5.56 -20.78
CA GLU A 124 25.99 -6.88 -21.35
C GLU A 124 24.83 -7.87 -21.28
N VAL A 125 24.00 -7.83 -20.23
CA VAL A 125 22.88 -8.77 -20.01
C VAL A 125 21.53 -8.25 -20.50
N ALA A 126 21.38 -6.93 -20.66
CA ALA A 126 20.14 -6.30 -21.07
C ALA A 126 19.75 -6.67 -22.50
N LEU A 127 18.45 -6.91 -22.72
CA LEU A 127 17.92 -7.18 -24.05
C LEU A 127 17.67 -5.87 -24.82
N PRO A 128 18.02 -5.79 -26.12
CA PRO A 128 17.87 -4.56 -26.91
C PRO A 128 16.41 -4.34 -27.33
N ILE A 129 15.57 -3.88 -26.38
CA ILE A 129 14.14 -3.61 -26.59
C ILE A 129 13.90 -2.10 -26.49
N ALA A 130 13.68 -1.45 -27.63
CA ALA A 130 13.54 0.00 -27.68
C ALA A 130 12.25 0.52 -27.02
N ASN A 131 11.13 -0.21 -27.18
CA ASN A 131 9.81 0.21 -26.71
C ASN A 131 9.12 -0.93 -25.93
N PRO A 132 9.47 -1.14 -24.64
CA PRO A 132 8.85 -2.19 -23.83
C PRO A 132 7.34 -2.04 -23.69
N GLN A 133 6.59 -3.10 -24.00
CA GLN A 133 5.12 -3.12 -23.98
C GLN A 133 4.52 -3.75 -22.72
N ASN A 134 5.33 -4.46 -21.92
CA ASN A 134 4.90 -5.15 -20.71
C ASN A 134 6.01 -5.15 -19.64
N ALA A 135 5.70 -5.68 -18.47
CA ALA A 135 6.66 -5.74 -17.36
C ALA A 135 7.89 -6.61 -17.67
N ALA A 136 7.72 -7.72 -18.39
CA ALA A 136 8.83 -8.60 -18.77
C ALA A 136 9.84 -7.88 -19.66
N GLU A 137 9.38 -7.26 -20.75
CA GLU A 137 10.22 -6.49 -21.67
C GLU A 137 10.90 -5.32 -20.97
N HIS A 138 10.20 -4.64 -20.06
CA HIS A 138 10.77 -3.52 -19.32
C HIS A 138 11.96 -3.99 -18.46
N LEU A 139 11.77 -5.04 -17.67
CA LEU A 139 12.83 -5.58 -16.82
C LEU A 139 13.97 -6.18 -17.64
N ASN A 140 13.67 -7.00 -18.65
CA ASN A 140 14.68 -7.61 -19.51
C ASN A 140 15.54 -6.56 -20.24
N SER A 141 14.96 -5.42 -20.63
CA SER A 141 15.70 -4.31 -21.24
C SER A 141 16.61 -3.54 -20.28
N LYS A 142 16.52 -3.79 -18.97
CA LYS A 142 17.27 -3.09 -17.92
C LYS A 142 18.25 -3.97 -17.17
N ILE A 143 17.83 -5.19 -16.83
CA ILE A 143 18.59 -6.11 -15.97
C ILE A 143 18.78 -7.49 -16.60
N GLY A 144 18.32 -7.69 -17.84
CA GLY A 144 18.44 -8.97 -18.52
C GLY A 144 17.53 -10.07 -17.96
N LYS A 145 17.54 -11.22 -18.62
CA LYS A 145 16.60 -12.31 -18.32
C LYS A 145 16.86 -12.98 -16.97
N GLU A 146 18.13 -13.19 -16.62
CA GLU A 146 18.50 -13.92 -15.39
C GLU A 146 18.03 -13.19 -14.12
N LEU A 147 18.37 -11.90 -13.98
CA LEU A 147 17.93 -11.09 -12.83
C LEU A 147 16.39 -10.90 -12.83
N THR A 148 15.78 -10.78 -14.02
CA THR A 148 14.32 -10.69 -14.15
C THR A 148 13.64 -11.96 -13.65
N ASP A 149 14.12 -13.12 -14.08
CA ASP A 149 13.56 -14.42 -13.72
C ASP A 149 13.80 -14.76 -12.24
N LEU A 150 14.89 -14.26 -11.65
CA LEU A 150 15.20 -14.49 -10.24
C LEU A 150 14.38 -13.60 -9.31
N PHE A 151 14.37 -12.28 -9.52
CA PHE A 151 13.79 -11.35 -8.55
C PHE A 151 12.34 -10.98 -8.81
N PHE A 152 11.89 -11.00 -10.08
CA PHE A 152 10.60 -10.44 -10.45
C PHE A 152 9.61 -11.51 -10.91
N ARG A 153 10.01 -12.49 -11.72
CA ARG A 153 9.08 -13.46 -12.29
C ARG A 153 8.33 -14.29 -11.23
N PRO A 154 8.99 -15.03 -10.33
CA PRO A 154 8.30 -15.83 -9.32
C PRO A 154 7.52 -14.94 -8.35
N TYR A 155 8.10 -13.82 -7.92
CA TYR A 155 7.42 -12.88 -7.02
C TYR A 155 6.15 -12.31 -7.63
N THR A 156 6.21 -11.83 -8.88
CA THR A 156 5.05 -11.31 -9.62
C THR A 156 3.99 -12.38 -9.81
N LYS A 157 4.37 -13.60 -10.19
CA LYS A 157 3.40 -14.69 -10.38
C LYS A 157 2.63 -14.99 -9.09
N LYS A 158 3.33 -15.06 -7.95
CA LYS A 158 2.71 -15.21 -6.63
C LYS A 158 1.78 -14.04 -6.31
N MET A 159 2.32 -12.82 -6.39
CA MET A 159 1.64 -11.59 -5.99
C MET A 159 0.38 -11.31 -6.83
N TRP A 160 0.47 -11.49 -8.15
CA TRP A 160 -0.54 -11.04 -9.10
C TRP A 160 -1.32 -12.18 -9.77
N GLY A 161 -0.86 -13.42 -9.70
CA GLY A 161 -1.44 -14.54 -10.46
C GLY A 161 -1.23 -14.43 -11.97
N LEU A 162 -0.43 -13.45 -12.43
CA LEU A 162 -0.17 -13.15 -13.83
C LEU A 162 1.30 -13.37 -14.15
N ASP A 163 1.59 -13.74 -15.40
CA ASP A 163 2.95 -13.70 -15.91
C ASP A 163 3.40 -12.25 -16.19
N LEU A 164 4.71 -12.00 -16.19
CA LEU A 164 5.26 -10.66 -16.40
C LEU A 164 4.85 -10.07 -17.76
N GLU A 165 4.62 -10.93 -18.75
CA GLU A 165 4.20 -10.59 -20.10
C GLU A 165 2.75 -10.05 -20.16
N GLU A 166 1.90 -10.43 -19.20
CA GLU A 166 0.49 -10.03 -19.10
C GLU A 166 0.30 -8.73 -18.29
N MET A 167 1.36 -8.28 -17.62
CA MET A 167 1.30 -7.20 -16.65
C MET A 167 1.79 -5.88 -17.26
N ASP A 168 1.08 -4.80 -16.96
CA ASP A 168 1.49 -3.45 -17.35
C ASP A 168 2.84 -3.07 -16.71
N ALA A 169 3.71 -2.42 -17.48
CA ALA A 169 5.06 -2.08 -17.02
C ALA A 169 5.06 -1.11 -15.82
N SER A 170 4.00 -0.33 -15.59
CA SER A 170 3.91 0.57 -14.44
C SER A 170 3.93 -0.17 -13.10
N VAL A 171 3.57 -1.46 -13.06
CA VAL A 171 3.58 -2.26 -11.83
C VAL A 171 5.02 -2.47 -11.34
N VAL A 172 5.95 -2.77 -12.25
CA VAL A 172 7.37 -3.04 -11.90
C VAL A 172 8.22 -1.77 -11.89
N LYS A 173 7.86 -0.74 -12.66
CA LYS A 173 8.56 0.57 -12.67
C LYS A 173 8.58 1.28 -11.31
N ARG A 174 7.73 0.86 -10.37
CA ARG A 174 7.72 1.37 -9.00
C ARG A 174 8.91 0.89 -8.15
N ILE A 175 9.56 -0.20 -8.54
CA ILE A 175 10.75 -0.71 -7.85
C ILE A 175 11.97 -0.15 -8.58
N PRO A 176 12.77 0.74 -7.95
CA PRO A 176 13.91 1.34 -8.62
C PRO A 176 14.98 0.29 -8.87
N LEU A 177 15.47 0.21 -10.12
CA LEU A 177 16.67 -0.55 -10.46
C LEU A 177 17.87 0.38 -10.29
N ARG A 178 18.81 0.01 -9.41
CA ARG A 178 19.91 0.88 -8.99
C ARG A 178 21.25 0.40 -9.50
N THR A 179 22.13 1.34 -9.77
CA THR A 179 23.52 1.11 -10.22
C THR A 179 24.54 1.34 -9.09
N ASP A 180 24.10 1.90 -7.95
CA ASP A 180 24.91 2.12 -6.75
C ASP A 180 24.72 0.99 -5.71
N ARG A 181 25.28 1.16 -4.51
CA ARG A 181 25.14 0.23 -3.35
C ARG A 181 24.14 0.73 -2.30
N GLU A 182 23.24 1.63 -2.68
CA GLU A 182 22.17 2.09 -1.79
C GLU A 182 21.18 0.94 -1.54
N ASP A 183 20.89 0.66 -0.28
CA ASP A 183 20.10 -0.50 0.15
C ASP A 183 18.79 -0.15 0.85
N ARG A 184 18.50 1.15 1.02
CA ARG A 184 17.18 1.61 1.46
C ARG A 184 16.15 1.35 0.37
N TYR A 185 14.93 1.03 0.78
CA TYR A 185 13.83 0.72 -0.14
C TYR A 185 13.18 1.97 -0.74
N PHE A 186 13.17 3.08 0.00
CA PHE A 186 12.63 4.38 -0.43
C PHE A 186 13.68 5.50 -0.39
N PRO A 187 14.86 5.35 -1.00
CA PRO A 187 15.96 6.31 -0.83
C PRO A 187 15.65 7.69 -1.42
N GLY A 188 14.70 7.77 -2.37
CA GLY A 188 14.26 9.01 -2.99
C GLY A 188 13.29 9.83 -2.15
N ASP A 189 12.72 9.27 -1.08
CA ASP A 189 11.77 9.98 -0.22
C ASP A 189 12.49 10.60 0.98
N ARG A 190 12.38 11.92 1.10
CA ARG A 190 12.98 12.71 2.19
C ARG A 190 12.40 12.33 3.54
N HIS A 191 11.09 12.11 3.60
CA HIS A 191 10.40 11.76 4.83
C HIS A 191 10.13 10.26 4.82
N GLN A 192 10.81 9.53 5.70
CA GLN A 192 10.53 8.13 5.99
C GLN A 192 10.38 8.01 7.50
N ILE A 193 9.12 7.95 7.95
CA ILE A 193 8.76 8.12 9.35
C ILE A 193 7.64 7.14 9.71
N MET A 194 7.58 6.72 10.97
CA MET A 194 6.58 5.79 11.48
C MET A 194 5.87 6.39 12.70
N PRO A 195 4.56 6.17 12.90
CA PRO A 195 3.88 6.68 14.08
C PRO A 195 4.40 6.00 15.35
N ARG A 196 4.91 6.78 16.31
CA ARG A 196 5.46 6.26 17.57
C ARG A 196 4.47 5.33 18.27
N ASP A 197 3.21 5.75 18.33
CA ASP A 197 2.14 5.04 19.04
C ASP A 197 1.22 4.23 18.12
N GLY A 198 1.60 4.08 16.85
CA GLY A 198 0.89 3.27 15.87
C GLY A 198 -0.15 4.06 15.09
N TYR A 199 -0.51 3.55 13.92
CA TYR A 199 -1.50 4.16 13.04
C TYR A 199 -2.87 4.23 13.72
N THR A 200 -3.28 3.23 14.49
CA THR A 200 -4.58 3.28 15.17
C THR A 200 -4.66 4.47 16.14
N ALA A 201 -3.56 4.86 16.79
CA ALA A 201 -3.51 6.07 17.61
C ALA A 201 -3.68 7.35 16.76
N ILE A 202 -3.01 7.42 15.61
CA ILE A 202 -3.18 8.51 14.63
C ILE A 202 -4.65 8.62 14.20
N PHE A 203 -5.29 7.52 13.82
CA PHE A 203 -6.70 7.54 13.39
C PHE A 203 -7.66 7.93 14.51
N ARG A 204 -7.42 7.51 15.76
CA ARG A 204 -8.21 7.99 16.91
C ARG A 204 -8.11 9.51 17.03
N SER A 205 -6.91 10.07 16.91
CA SER A 205 -6.72 11.52 16.94
C SER A 205 -7.35 12.22 15.73
N ILE A 206 -7.28 11.65 14.51
CA ILE A 206 -7.97 12.20 13.33
C ILE A 206 -9.49 12.25 13.53
N PHE A 207 -10.08 11.26 14.20
CA PHE A 207 -11.52 11.23 14.44
C PHE A 207 -11.97 11.97 15.71
N ASP A 208 -11.04 12.41 16.56
CA ASP A 208 -11.34 13.17 17.79
C ASP A 208 -11.74 14.62 17.45
N HIS A 209 -13.01 14.80 17.10
CA HIS A 209 -13.62 16.09 16.81
C HIS A 209 -15.10 16.06 17.18
N PRO A 210 -15.66 17.14 17.78
CA PRO A 210 -17.06 17.16 18.24
C PRO A 210 -18.09 16.91 17.13
N ASN A 211 -17.76 17.23 15.88
CA ASN A 211 -18.65 17.03 14.73
C ASN A 211 -18.46 15.69 14.01
N ILE A 212 -17.58 14.80 14.50
CA ILE A 212 -17.33 13.49 13.88
C ILE A 212 -17.92 12.40 14.77
N ARG A 213 -18.77 11.55 14.19
CA ARG A 213 -19.22 10.31 14.81
C ARG A 213 -18.77 9.11 13.99
N VAL A 214 -18.05 8.18 14.61
CA VAL A 214 -17.56 6.95 13.95
C VAL A 214 -18.33 5.74 14.46
N GLU A 215 -18.79 4.90 13.54
CA GLU A 215 -19.47 3.63 13.83
C GLU A 215 -18.82 2.49 13.04
N THR A 216 -18.19 1.55 13.75
CA THR A 216 -17.56 0.34 13.17
C THR A 216 -18.50 -0.86 13.25
N GLY A 217 -18.33 -1.85 12.37
CA GLY A 217 -19.23 -3.00 12.25
C GLY A 217 -20.54 -2.67 11.54
N VAL A 218 -20.59 -1.55 10.81
CA VAL A 218 -21.77 -1.06 10.09
C VAL A 218 -21.47 -1.05 8.59
N SER A 219 -22.13 -1.95 7.86
CA SER A 219 -22.08 -1.95 6.39
C SER A 219 -22.87 -0.78 5.82
N TYR A 220 -22.42 -0.28 4.68
CA TYR A 220 -23.22 0.66 3.89
C TYR A 220 -24.38 -0.07 3.21
N GLU A 221 -25.55 0.56 3.23
CA GLU A 221 -26.75 0.14 2.52
C GLU A 221 -27.19 1.27 1.58
N LYS A 222 -27.58 0.90 0.36
CA LYS A 222 -28.02 1.86 -0.66
C LYS A 222 -29.23 2.66 -0.17
N GLY A 223 -29.18 3.98 -0.30
CA GLY A 223 -30.19 4.90 0.23
C GLY A 223 -29.83 5.52 1.59
N MET A 224 -28.79 5.03 2.29
CA MET A 224 -28.29 5.72 3.49
C MET A 224 -27.86 7.17 3.21
N GLU A 225 -27.33 7.42 2.03
CA GLU A 225 -26.91 8.73 1.52
C GLU A 225 -28.05 9.75 1.42
N ASP A 226 -29.31 9.31 1.27
CA ASP A 226 -30.47 10.20 1.09
C ASP A 226 -30.70 11.10 2.32
N SER A 227 -30.23 10.67 3.49
CA SER A 227 -30.30 11.40 4.74
C SER A 227 -29.19 12.43 4.94
N TYR A 228 -28.22 12.53 4.02
CA TYR A 228 -27.04 13.38 4.17
C TYR A 228 -26.90 14.34 3.00
N THR A 229 -26.37 15.54 3.26
CA THR A 229 -26.11 16.53 2.20
C THR A 229 -25.19 15.96 1.11
N HIS A 230 -24.19 15.15 1.48
CA HIS A 230 -23.32 14.44 0.54
C HIS A 230 -22.75 13.15 1.14
N CYS A 231 -22.44 12.17 0.29
CA CYS A 231 -21.80 10.92 0.66
C CYS A 231 -20.42 10.79 0.00
N PHE A 232 -19.38 10.52 0.77
CA PHE A 232 -18.07 10.16 0.27
C PHE A 232 -17.83 8.67 0.49
N ASN A 233 -17.77 7.92 -0.60
CA ASN A 233 -17.81 6.47 -0.55
C ASN A 233 -16.47 5.85 -0.97
N SER A 234 -15.82 5.13 -0.04
CA SER A 234 -14.58 4.41 -0.33
C SER A 234 -14.75 2.92 -0.62
N MET A 235 -15.98 2.43 -0.69
CA MET A 235 -16.26 1.05 -1.12
C MET A 235 -15.79 0.81 -2.56
N ALA A 236 -15.64 -0.46 -2.95
CA ALA A 236 -15.30 -0.79 -4.32
C ALA A 236 -16.45 -0.34 -5.26
N ILE A 237 -16.11 0.43 -6.29
CA ILE A 237 -17.11 1.07 -7.16
C ILE A 237 -17.98 0.05 -7.90
N ASP A 238 -17.41 -1.08 -8.31
CA ASP A 238 -18.14 -2.18 -8.95
C ASP A 238 -19.14 -2.83 -7.98
N GLU A 239 -18.78 -2.96 -6.70
CA GLU A 239 -19.67 -3.48 -5.65
C GLU A 239 -20.88 -2.55 -5.44
N TYR A 240 -20.69 -1.24 -5.44
CA TYR A 240 -21.79 -0.27 -5.31
C TYR A 240 -22.82 -0.38 -6.44
N PHE A 241 -22.34 -0.63 -7.66
CA PHE A 241 -23.16 -0.78 -8.86
C PHE A 241 -23.58 -2.23 -9.12
N ASP A 242 -23.59 -3.08 -8.08
CA ASP A 242 -24.03 -4.47 -8.14
C ASP A 242 -23.35 -5.28 -9.25
N ARG A 243 -22.09 -4.93 -9.55
CA ARG A 243 -21.26 -5.50 -10.63
C ARG A 243 -21.94 -5.43 -12.00
N SER A 244 -22.77 -4.42 -12.26
CA SER A 244 -23.59 -4.30 -13.49
C SER A 244 -22.81 -4.22 -14.81
N LEU A 245 -21.57 -3.74 -14.80
CA LEU A 245 -20.64 -3.76 -15.95
C LEU A 245 -19.59 -4.89 -15.84
N GLY A 246 -19.86 -5.86 -14.96
CA GLY A 246 -18.94 -6.93 -14.57
C GLY A 246 -17.91 -6.49 -13.54
N GLU A 247 -17.10 -7.44 -13.09
CA GLU A 247 -16.18 -7.24 -11.96
C GLU A 247 -14.95 -6.39 -12.31
N LEU A 248 -14.49 -5.61 -11.33
CA LEU A 248 -13.15 -5.03 -11.28
C LEU A 248 -12.30 -5.89 -10.33
N PRO A 249 -11.31 -6.65 -10.84
CA PRO A 249 -10.59 -7.62 -10.03
C PRO A 249 -9.54 -7.00 -9.10
N TYR A 250 -9.38 -7.63 -7.94
CA TYR A 250 -8.36 -7.28 -6.96
C TYR A 250 -7.52 -8.49 -6.59
N ARG A 251 -6.26 -8.24 -6.23
CA ARG A 251 -5.49 -9.20 -5.42
C ARG A 251 -5.71 -8.94 -3.94
N SER A 252 -5.61 -10.02 -3.19
CA SER A 252 -5.66 -10.05 -1.74
C SER A 252 -4.44 -10.77 -1.19
N ILE A 253 -4.33 -10.79 0.13
CA ILE A 253 -3.24 -11.43 0.88
C ILE A 253 -3.83 -12.06 2.13
N ARG A 254 -3.52 -13.32 2.36
CA ARG A 254 -3.70 -13.95 3.66
C ARG A 254 -2.43 -13.76 4.49
N PHE A 255 -2.60 -13.29 5.71
CA PHE A 255 -1.51 -12.99 6.62
C PHE A 255 -1.40 -14.10 7.67
N HIS A 256 -0.23 -14.72 7.76
CA HIS A 256 0.01 -15.81 8.70
C HIS A 256 1.04 -15.36 9.73
N ALA A 257 0.54 -14.94 10.89
CA ALA A 257 1.39 -14.52 12.01
C ALA A 257 1.85 -15.74 12.83
N ARG A 258 3.11 -15.73 13.25
CA ARG A 258 3.70 -16.74 14.12
C ARG A 258 4.59 -16.10 15.17
N THR A 259 4.64 -16.74 16.34
CA THR A 259 5.59 -16.38 17.39
C THR A 259 6.95 -16.99 17.07
N VAL A 260 8.02 -16.22 17.26
CA VAL A 260 9.39 -16.71 17.14
C VAL A 260 10.20 -16.40 18.39
N GLU A 261 11.01 -17.37 18.79
CA GLU A 261 11.87 -17.32 19.97
C GLU A 261 13.35 -17.24 19.56
N GLY A 262 14.22 -16.88 20.50
CA GLY A 262 15.67 -16.73 20.27
C GLY A 262 16.11 -15.30 20.00
N GLU A 263 17.38 -15.12 19.66
CA GLU A 263 17.96 -13.83 19.26
C GLU A 263 17.93 -13.67 17.74
N LEU A 264 17.96 -12.43 17.24
CA LEU A 264 18.17 -12.17 15.81
C LEU A 264 19.68 -12.07 15.57
N PRO A 265 20.16 -12.29 14.32
CA PRO A 265 21.52 -11.96 13.96
C PRO A 265 21.84 -10.51 14.35
N ALA A 266 22.98 -10.30 15.00
CA ALA A 266 23.37 -8.99 15.52
C ALA A 266 23.56 -7.92 14.41
N ASP A 267 23.80 -8.36 13.19
CA ASP A 267 23.99 -7.55 11.99
C ASP A 267 22.69 -7.35 11.17
N MET A 268 21.55 -7.88 11.64
CA MET A 268 20.27 -7.76 10.93
C MET A 268 19.77 -6.31 10.95
N ASN A 269 19.77 -5.67 9.77
CA ASN A 269 19.35 -4.29 9.58
C ASN A 269 18.15 -4.13 8.61
N TRP A 270 17.52 -5.24 8.25
CA TRP A 270 16.31 -5.30 7.41
C TRP A 270 15.16 -5.89 8.20
N THR A 271 13.93 -5.48 7.89
CA THR A 271 12.74 -5.99 8.59
C THR A 271 11.91 -6.93 7.73
N VAL A 272 12.15 -6.95 6.42
CA VAL A 272 11.41 -7.77 5.47
C VAL A 272 12.37 -8.61 4.63
N THR A 273 12.02 -9.88 4.49
CA THR A 273 12.69 -10.81 3.58
C THR A 273 11.70 -11.26 2.50
N ASN A 274 12.02 -11.00 1.23
CA ASN A 274 11.27 -11.48 0.09
C ASN A 274 11.77 -12.86 -0.34
N TYR A 275 10.84 -13.74 -0.72
CA TYR A 275 11.15 -15.08 -1.22
C TYR A 275 11.19 -15.07 -2.76
N THR A 276 12.32 -15.49 -3.32
CA THR A 276 12.51 -15.59 -4.79
C THR A 276 12.07 -16.94 -5.37
N ASP A 277 11.62 -17.87 -4.53
CA ASP A 277 11.12 -19.18 -4.95
C ASP A 277 9.72 -19.14 -5.58
N THR A 278 9.29 -20.30 -6.09
CA THR A 278 7.96 -20.55 -6.66
C THR A 278 6.91 -21.04 -5.65
N GLY A 279 7.20 -20.96 -4.34
CA GLY A 279 6.27 -21.33 -3.28
C GLY A 279 5.06 -20.38 -3.20
N PRO A 280 4.11 -20.58 -2.27
CA PRO A 280 2.93 -19.71 -2.19
C PRO A 280 3.20 -18.36 -1.50
N LEU A 281 4.27 -18.26 -0.72
CA LEU A 281 4.57 -17.09 0.11
C LEU A 281 5.43 -16.07 -0.64
N THR A 282 5.12 -14.77 -0.50
CA THR A 282 5.91 -13.69 -1.12
C THR A 282 7.00 -13.16 -0.23
N ARG A 283 6.71 -12.92 1.05
CA ARG A 283 7.64 -12.28 1.97
C ARG A 283 7.28 -12.53 3.43
N GLU A 284 8.25 -12.24 4.28
CA GLU A 284 8.16 -12.30 5.74
C GLU A 284 8.54 -10.95 6.35
N THR A 285 7.77 -10.50 7.34
CA THR A 285 8.03 -9.28 8.12
C THR A 285 8.33 -9.61 9.57
N HIS A 286 9.42 -9.08 10.09
CA HIS A 286 9.81 -9.12 11.51
C HIS A 286 9.39 -7.82 12.19
N TRP A 287 8.31 -7.88 12.98
CA TRP A 287 7.65 -6.67 13.48
C TRP A 287 8.44 -5.96 14.56
N ASP A 288 9.15 -6.69 15.42
CA ASP A 288 9.88 -6.13 16.56
C ASP A 288 11.11 -5.30 16.17
N LEU A 289 11.55 -5.42 14.91
CA LEU A 289 12.61 -4.60 14.33
C LEU A 289 12.15 -3.21 13.86
N LEU A 290 10.83 -3.01 13.72
CA LEU A 290 10.28 -1.69 13.43
C LEU A 290 10.32 -0.83 14.70
N PRO A 291 10.67 0.47 14.59
CA PRO A 291 10.83 1.31 15.76
C PRO A 291 9.51 1.47 16.51
N HIS A 292 9.55 1.32 17.84
CA HIS A 292 8.37 1.36 18.72
C HIS A 292 7.33 0.25 18.51
N HIS A 293 7.64 -0.80 17.75
CA HIS A 293 6.75 -1.96 17.66
C HIS A 293 6.89 -2.92 18.83
N ARG A 294 8.03 -2.92 19.55
CA ARG A 294 8.13 -3.63 20.82
C ARG A 294 7.50 -2.80 21.94
N VAL A 295 6.23 -3.05 22.22
CA VAL A 295 5.45 -2.31 23.23
C VAL A 295 5.66 -2.88 24.62
N GLU A 296 5.74 -4.21 24.73
CA GLU A 296 6.05 -4.90 25.97
C GLU A 296 7.20 -5.89 25.79
N ALA A 297 8.10 -5.96 26.78
CA ALA A 297 9.24 -6.86 26.77
C ALA A 297 8.85 -8.25 27.29
N THR A 298 8.28 -9.09 26.42
CA THR A 298 7.88 -10.46 26.77
C THR A 298 8.96 -11.52 26.47
N GLY A 299 10.06 -11.13 25.82
CA GLY A 299 11.06 -12.05 25.27
C GLY A 299 10.62 -12.78 23.99
N ARG A 300 9.35 -12.67 23.60
CA ARG A 300 8.80 -13.21 22.36
C ARG A 300 8.82 -12.16 21.26
N ARG A 301 8.76 -12.64 20.02
CA ARG A 301 8.73 -11.82 18.80
C ARG A 301 7.63 -12.32 17.89
N THR A 302 7.15 -11.44 17.02
CA THR A 302 6.12 -11.78 16.05
C THR A 302 6.63 -11.57 14.64
N VAL A 303 6.34 -12.56 13.81
CA VAL A 303 6.68 -12.57 12.40
C VAL A 303 5.41 -12.86 11.61
N THR A 304 5.20 -12.16 10.50
CA THR A 304 4.08 -12.42 9.58
C THR A 304 4.61 -12.77 8.20
N VAL A 305 4.13 -13.89 7.65
CA VAL A 305 4.33 -14.23 6.23
C VAL A 305 3.09 -13.91 5.42
N GLU A 306 3.29 -13.50 4.17
CA GLU A 306 2.24 -13.10 3.24
C GLU A 306 2.01 -14.16 2.16
N GLU A 307 0.76 -14.59 2.00
CA GLU A 307 0.29 -15.49 0.95
C GLU A 307 -0.70 -14.75 0.05
N PRO A 308 -0.28 -14.24 -1.12
CA PRO A 308 -1.19 -13.55 -2.03
C PRO A 308 -2.21 -14.51 -2.64
N CYS A 309 -3.44 -14.03 -2.80
CA CYS A 309 -4.55 -14.80 -3.33
C CYS A 309 -5.52 -13.92 -4.14
N ASP A 310 -6.49 -14.55 -4.78
CA ASP A 310 -7.63 -13.80 -5.33
C ASP A 310 -8.47 -13.26 -4.16
N TYR A 311 -9.01 -12.04 -4.30
CA TYR A 311 -9.86 -11.43 -3.28
C TYR A 311 -11.09 -12.28 -2.91
N ARG A 312 -11.64 -13.04 -3.86
CA ARG A 312 -12.76 -13.95 -3.63
C ARG A 312 -12.40 -15.08 -2.68
N ASP A 313 -11.14 -15.50 -2.67
CA ASP A 313 -10.63 -16.53 -1.78
C ASP A 313 -10.37 -16.01 -0.36
N ASN A 314 -10.45 -14.69 -0.13
CA ASN A 314 -10.17 -14.06 1.14
C ASN A 314 -11.33 -13.19 1.63
N ASN A 315 -12.55 -13.72 1.59
CA ASN A 315 -13.76 -13.04 2.06
C ASN A 315 -13.96 -11.65 1.42
N GLU A 316 -13.68 -11.53 0.13
CA GLU A 316 -13.83 -10.28 -0.63
C GLU A 316 -12.95 -9.13 -0.10
N GLU A 317 -11.83 -9.44 0.59
CA GLU A 317 -10.84 -8.45 1.03
C GLU A 317 -10.00 -7.96 -0.16
N ARG A 318 -10.23 -6.71 -0.57
CA ARG A 318 -9.61 -6.08 -1.75
C ARG A 318 -8.41 -5.24 -1.33
N TYR A 319 -7.20 -5.62 -1.77
CA TYR A 319 -5.97 -4.87 -1.44
C TYR A 319 -5.32 -4.20 -2.63
N TYR A 320 -5.19 -4.88 -3.77
CA TYR A 320 -4.45 -4.36 -4.93
C TYR A 320 -5.34 -4.42 -6.18
N PRO A 321 -5.72 -3.27 -6.78
CA PRO A 321 -6.45 -3.29 -8.06
C PRO A 321 -5.55 -3.89 -9.14
N VAL A 322 -6.09 -4.82 -9.93
CA VAL A 322 -5.32 -5.50 -10.98
C VAL A 322 -5.19 -4.59 -12.22
N LYS A 323 -3.95 -4.50 -12.73
CA LYS A 323 -3.62 -3.80 -13.98
C LYS A 323 -3.01 -4.78 -14.98
N THR A 324 -3.64 -4.90 -16.14
CA THR A 324 -3.18 -5.74 -17.24
C THR A 324 -2.60 -4.88 -18.35
N SER A 325 -1.69 -5.44 -19.14
CA SER A 325 -1.03 -4.72 -20.24
C SER A 325 -2.01 -4.26 -21.33
N ASP A 326 -3.13 -4.96 -21.51
CA ASP A 326 -4.21 -4.58 -22.43
C ASP A 326 -5.14 -3.46 -21.90
N GLY A 327 -4.98 -3.04 -20.65
CA GLY A 327 -5.76 -1.95 -20.04
C GLY A 327 -7.24 -2.25 -19.80
N ARG A 328 -7.71 -3.49 -20.01
CA ARG A 328 -9.16 -3.81 -20.01
C ARG A 328 -9.90 -3.43 -18.73
N TYR A 329 -9.25 -3.54 -17.57
CA TYR A 329 -9.86 -3.16 -16.29
C TYR A 329 -9.85 -1.65 -16.05
N GLN A 330 -8.89 -0.93 -16.62
CA GLN A 330 -8.86 0.53 -16.57
C GLN A 330 -9.97 1.12 -17.45
N GLU A 331 -10.21 0.56 -18.64
CA GLU A 331 -11.35 0.95 -19.47
C GLU A 331 -12.68 0.66 -18.77
N LYS A 332 -12.86 -0.52 -18.20
CA LYS A 332 -14.07 -0.84 -17.41
C LYS A 332 -14.27 0.12 -16.24
N TYR A 333 -13.20 0.46 -15.52
CA TYR A 333 -13.29 1.45 -14.44
C TYR A 333 -13.77 2.82 -14.94
N LYS A 334 -13.37 3.26 -16.15
CA LYS A 334 -13.87 4.52 -16.72
C LYS A 334 -15.38 4.48 -16.95
N GLU A 335 -15.93 3.34 -17.35
CA GLU A 335 -17.38 3.17 -17.51
C GLU A 335 -18.10 3.30 -16.16
N TYR A 336 -17.59 2.63 -15.10
CA TYR A 336 -18.12 2.80 -13.75
C TYR A 336 -17.98 4.24 -13.22
N ALA A 337 -16.85 4.89 -13.49
CA ALA A 337 -16.62 6.28 -13.11
C ALA A 337 -17.60 7.23 -13.82
N ALA A 338 -17.99 6.95 -15.07
CA ALA A 338 -19.00 7.71 -15.78
C ALA A 338 -20.40 7.54 -15.15
N LEU A 339 -20.75 6.33 -14.69
CA LEU A 339 -21.98 6.12 -13.92
C LEU A 339 -21.95 6.89 -12.60
N ALA A 340 -20.83 6.84 -11.87
CA ALA A 340 -20.66 7.58 -10.62
C ALA A 340 -20.72 9.10 -10.79
N ALA A 341 -20.25 9.64 -11.93
CA ALA A 341 -20.33 11.07 -12.22
C ALA A 341 -21.77 11.59 -12.36
N GLY A 342 -22.74 10.70 -12.63
CA GLY A 342 -24.17 11.04 -12.64
C GLY A 342 -24.84 11.10 -11.27
N LEU A 343 -24.13 10.76 -10.18
CA LEU A 343 -24.68 10.77 -8.82
C LEU A 343 -24.50 12.15 -8.18
N GLU A 344 -25.59 12.89 -8.00
CA GLU A 344 -25.54 14.27 -7.49
C GLU A 344 -25.04 14.39 -6.04
N ARG A 345 -25.28 13.38 -5.21
CA ARG A 345 -25.00 13.40 -3.76
C ARG A 345 -23.89 12.44 -3.35
N MET A 346 -23.11 11.93 -4.29
CA MET A 346 -22.08 10.93 -4.00
C MET A 346 -20.77 11.20 -4.71
N SER A 347 -19.66 10.92 -4.04
CA SER A 347 -18.33 10.92 -4.62
C SER A 347 -17.55 9.70 -4.17
N PHE A 348 -16.95 8.99 -5.13
CA PHE A 348 -16.08 7.86 -4.84
C PHE A 348 -14.67 8.33 -4.51
N ILE A 349 -14.10 7.80 -3.42
CA ILE A 349 -12.83 8.23 -2.87
C ILE A 349 -11.92 7.04 -2.53
N GLY A 350 -10.62 7.29 -2.46
CA GLY A 350 -9.64 6.29 -2.02
C GLY A 350 -9.46 5.11 -2.95
N ARG A 351 -8.58 4.18 -2.56
CA ARG A 351 -8.09 3.06 -3.38
C ARG A 351 -9.21 2.24 -4.03
N CYS A 352 -10.23 1.84 -3.26
CA CYS A 352 -11.29 0.97 -3.77
C CYS A 352 -12.35 1.76 -4.55
N GLY A 353 -12.74 2.93 -4.07
CA GLY A 353 -13.68 3.79 -4.78
C GLY A 353 -13.17 4.28 -6.13
N THR A 354 -11.85 4.51 -6.27
CA THR A 354 -11.25 5.00 -7.52
C THR A 354 -10.45 3.95 -8.29
N TYR A 355 -10.48 2.68 -7.88
CA TYR A 355 -9.72 1.58 -8.49
C TYR A 355 -8.22 1.91 -8.74
N GLN A 356 -7.58 2.56 -7.77
CA GLN A 356 -6.21 3.07 -7.90
C GLN A 356 -5.27 2.46 -6.85
N TYR A 357 -4.09 2.03 -7.29
CA TYR A 357 -3.05 1.58 -6.35
C TYR A 357 -2.32 2.79 -5.74
N LEU A 358 -2.78 3.20 -4.57
CA LEU A 358 -2.32 4.40 -3.85
C LEU A 358 -1.50 4.04 -2.61
N ASP A 359 -0.37 4.72 -2.43
CA ASP A 359 0.37 4.76 -1.17
C ASP A 359 -0.33 5.68 -0.15
N MET A 360 0.08 5.63 1.12
CA MET A 360 -0.60 6.37 2.20
C MET A 360 -0.53 7.89 1.99
N ASP A 361 0.61 8.41 1.56
CA ASP A 361 0.80 9.83 1.31
C ASP A 361 -0.04 10.31 0.11
N GLN A 362 -0.11 9.49 -0.94
CA GLN A 362 -0.91 9.75 -2.13
C GLN A 362 -2.41 9.84 -1.80
N VAL A 363 -2.93 8.89 -1.00
CA VAL A 363 -4.35 8.92 -0.62
C VAL A 363 -4.66 10.09 0.32
N ILE A 364 -3.74 10.47 1.21
CA ILE A 364 -3.90 11.67 2.04
C ILE A 364 -3.94 12.92 1.16
N ASN A 365 -2.96 13.09 0.28
CA ASN A 365 -2.89 14.25 -0.61
C ASN A 365 -4.13 14.36 -1.52
N GLN A 366 -4.52 13.26 -2.17
CA GLN A 366 -5.71 13.20 -3.03
C GLN A 366 -6.97 13.57 -2.25
N SER A 367 -7.11 13.10 -1.01
CA SER A 367 -8.27 13.36 -0.18
C SER A 367 -8.31 14.80 0.34
N LEU A 368 -7.17 15.37 0.74
CA LEU A 368 -7.07 16.78 1.13
C LEU A 368 -7.47 17.70 -0.03
N MET A 369 -6.94 17.45 -1.23
CA MET A 369 -7.30 18.20 -2.43
C MET A 369 -8.78 18.05 -2.77
N GLY A 370 -9.30 16.81 -2.72
CA GLY A 370 -10.69 16.51 -3.05
C GLY A 370 -11.68 17.14 -2.07
N ALA A 371 -11.43 17.08 -0.77
CA ALA A 371 -12.26 17.69 0.26
C ALA A 371 -12.26 19.22 0.16
N ARG A 372 -11.08 19.84 -0.04
CA ARG A 372 -10.96 21.30 -0.22
C ARG A 372 -11.68 21.79 -1.47
N ARG A 373 -11.58 21.06 -2.59
CA ARG A 373 -12.30 21.40 -3.82
C ARG A 373 -13.81 21.33 -3.60
N PHE A 374 -14.30 20.26 -2.98
CA PHE A 374 -15.72 20.11 -2.68
C PHE A 374 -16.27 21.26 -1.81
N LEU A 375 -15.53 21.67 -0.78
CA LEU A 375 -15.90 22.79 0.07
C LEU A 375 -15.89 24.12 -0.70
N ALA A 376 -14.90 24.35 -1.57
CA ALA A 376 -14.80 25.57 -2.37
C ALA A 376 -15.97 25.72 -3.37
N GLU A 377 -16.44 24.61 -3.95
CA GLU A 377 -17.59 24.61 -4.88
C GLU A 377 -18.92 24.92 -4.19
N ARG A 378 -19.01 24.74 -2.86
CA ARG A 378 -20.22 25.00 -2.05
C ARG A 378 -20.17 26.31 -1.25
N GLY A 379 -18.98 26.85 -1.00
CA GLY A 379 -18.76 28.08 -0.25
C GLY A 379 -18.74 29.36 -1.09
N GLY A 380 -19.38 29.36 -2.28
CA GLY A 380 -19.53 30.50 -3.19
C GLY A 380 -20.88 31.20 -3.08
#